data_AF-A0A7V1FP37-F1
#
_entry.id   AF-A0A7V1FP37-F1
#
_cell.length_a   1.000
_cell.length_b   1.000
_cell.length_c   1.000
_cell.angle_alpha   90.00
_cell.angle_beta   90.00
_cell.angle_gamma   90.00
#
_symmetry.space_group_name_H-M   'P 1'
#
loop_
_entity.id
_entity.type
_entity.pdbx_description
1 polymer ?
#
loop_
_entity_poly.entity_id
_entity_poly.type
_entity_poly.pdbx_seq_one_letter_code
_entity_poly.pdbx_strand_id
1 'polypeptide(L)'
;MNIYEMYILNGDVDFWVMRQTWGKTVARVVHVDELTTPAPYYGTPKVLVDLYDIESGALLKKNERLSCPGTSQYSQVDISTWSPAEALRTVTSTPPDPAFRKRMEAADKRAKQNAARKQKRREESEAKPRYYFASNPRFLNEKDKLFGENFYVRWDPDKKLWWCLQEDTATQASLKEMGCEFQS
;
A
#
# COMPACT_ATOMS: atom_id res chain seq x y z
N MET A 1 1.76 6.80 10.51
CA MET A 1 1.03 7.89 9.83
C MET A 1 1.97 8.61 8.87
N ASN A 2 1.51 9.04 7.70
CA ASN A 2 2.24 9.95 6.82
C ASN A 2 1.77 11.41 7.03
N ILE A 3 2.42 12.37 6.38
CA ILE A 3 2.12 13.80 6.58
C ILE A 3 0.70 14.19 6.14
N TYR A 4 0.18 13.54 5.09
CA TYR A 4 -1.15 13.83 4.55
C TYR A 4 -2.25 13.32 5.49
N GLU A 5 -2.03 12.15 6.10
CA GLU A 5 -2.90 11.63 7.15
C GLU A 5 -2.92 12.54 8.38
N MET A 6 -1.76 13.04 8.82
CA MET A 6 -1.67 14.04 9.90
C MET A 6 -2.49 15.29 9.57
N TYR A 7 -2.32 15.82 8.36
CA TYR A 7 -3.06 16.99 7.88
C TYR A 7 -4.59 16.76 7.88
N ILE A 8 -5.06 15.60 7.41
CA ILE A 8 -6.49 15.26 7.42
C ILE A 8 -7.05 15.17 8.85
N LEU A 9 -6.27 14.61 9.79
CA LEU A 9 -6.67 14.46 11.19
C LEU A 9 -6.70 15.80 11.94
N ASN A 10 -5.69 16.65 11.73
CA ASN A 10 -5.66 17.99 12.30
C ASN A 10 -6.74 18.90 11.67
N GLY A 11 -7.19 18.58 10.45
CA GLY A 11 -8.22 19.33 9.73
C GLY A 11 -7.72 20.61 9.07
N ASP A 12 -6.45 20.96 9.28
CA ASP A 12 -5.77 22.10 8.69
C ASP A 12 -4.25 21.94 8.81
N VAL A 13 -3.50 22.91 8.27
CA VAL A 13 -2.07 23.12 8.54
C VAL A 13 -1.86 23.69 9.95
N ASP A 14 -0.65 24.16 10.24
CA ASP A 14 -0.26 24.69 11.54
C ASP A 14 -0.07 23.63 12.65
N PHE A 15 0.50 22.49 12.26
CA PHE A 15 0.92 21.44 13.19
C PHE A 15 2.42 21.14 13.06
N TRP A 16 2.98 20.50 14.07
CA TRP A 16 4.42 20.30 14.19
C TRP A 16 4.81 18.85 14.00
N VAL A 17 5.90 18.62 13.29
CA VAL A 17 6.43 17.29 13.01
C VAL A 17 7.95 17.24 13.21
N MET A 18 8.43 16.07 13.58
CA MET A 18 9.85 15.74 13.62
C MET A 18 10.13 14.48 12.82
N ARG A 19 11.39 14.31 12.44
CA ARG A 19 11.94 13.07 11.90
C ARG A 19 13.14 12.67 12.72
N GLN A 20 13.29 11.37 13.00
CA GLN A 20 14.39 10.86 13.82
C GLN A 20 15.78 11.28 13.31
N THR A 21 15.93 11.38 11.99
CA THR A 21 17.20 11.75 11.34
C THR A 21 17.50 13.25 11.35
N TRP A 22 16.62 14.10 11.91
CA TRP A 22 16.78 15.56 11.93
C TRP A 22 17.45 16.10 13.20
N GLY A 23 17.74 15.24 14.17
CA GLY A 23 18.35 15.66 15.43
C GLY A 23 17.49 16.68 16.16
N LYS A 24 18.00 17.92 16.29
CA LYS A 24 17.36 19.03 17.01
C LYS A 24 16.41 19.87 16.13
N THR A 25 16.15 19.48 14.89
CA THR A 25 15.26 20.23 14.01
C THR A 25 13.82 19.75 14.12
N VAL A 26 12.90 20.69 14.30
CA VAL A 26 11.44 20.50 14.23
C VAL A 26 10.88 21.29 13.05
N ALA A 27 9.81 20.79 12.43
CA ALA A 27 9.16 21.44 11.30
C ALA A 27 7.72 21.80 11.63
N ARG A 28 7.33 23.05 11.36
CA ARG A 28 5.94 23.50 11.34
C ARG A 28 5.39 23.33 9.93
N VAL A 29 4.30 22.59 9.76
CA VAL A 29 3.61 22.48 8.48
C VAL A 29 2.79 23.74 8.24
N VAL A 30 3.09 24.43 7.14
CA VAL A 30 2.54 25.77 6.84
C VAL A 30 1.71 25.82 5.58
N HIS A 31 1.81 24.80 4.72
CA HIS A 31 1.03 24.68 3.49
C HIS A 31 1.01 23.24 2.98
N VAL A 32 -0.14 22.80 2.48
CA VAL A 32 -0.32 21.52 1.78
C VAL A 32 -1.15 21.80 0.53
N ASP A 33 -0.65 21.41 -0.65
CA ASP A 33 -1.43 21.46 -1.90
C ASP A 33 -2.63 20.50 -1.86
N GLU A 34 -3.56 20.67 -2.81
CA GLU A 34 -4.78 19.87 -2.88
C GLU A 34 -4.51 18.35 -2.93
N LEU A 35 -5.25 17.60 -2.12
CA LEU A 35 -5.28 16.15 -2.15
C LEU A 35 -6.15 15.67 -3.32
N THR A 36 -5.55 15.03 -4.33
CA THR A 36 -6.26 14.68 -5.58
C THR A 36 -6.73 13.24 -5.64
N THR A 37 -6.06 12.32 -4.94
CA THR A 37 -6.41 10.89 -4.92
C THR A 37 -6.62 10.38 -3.49
N PRO A 38 -7.37 9.28 -3.30
CA PRO A 38 -7.51 8.69 -1.97
C PRO A 38 -6.18 8.10 -1.45
N ALA A 39 -6.19 7.71 -0.18
CA ALA A 39 -5.09 7.00 0.47
C ALA A 39 -4.62 5.78 -0.34
N PRO A 40 -3.34 5.37 -0.19
CA PRO A 40 -2.33 5.91 0.72
C PRO A 40 -1.47 7.03 0.12
N TYR A 41 -1.65 7.36 -1.16
CA TYR A 41 -0.72 8.20 -1.92
C TYR A 41 -1.16 9.67 -2.06
N TYR A 42 -2.44 9.97 -1.88
CA TYR A 42 -2.98 11.33 -1.79
C TYR A 42 -2.70 12.26 -2.99
N GLY A 43 -2.11 11.75 -4.07
CA GLY A 43 -1.73 12.51 -5.25
C GLY A 43 -0.36 13.17 -5.16
N THR A 44 0.43 12.86 -4.13
CA THR A 44 1.74 13.47 -3.84
C THR A 44 1.75 15.02 -3.83
N PRO A 45 0.83 15.68 -3.11
CA PRO A 45 0.79 17.13 -3.06
C PRO A 45 2.06 17.70 -2.42
N LYS A 46 2.45 18.90 -2.85
CA LYS A 46 3.57 19.63 -2.29
C LYS A 46 3.23 20.04 -0.85
N VAL A 47 4.18 19.84 0.05
CA VAL A 47 4.11 20.29 1.44
C VAL A 47 5.23 21.29 1.68
N LEU A 48 4.90 22.42 2.29
CA LEU A 48 5.87 23.40 2.75
C LEU A 48 5.94 23.39 4.27
N VAL A 49 7.15 23.60 4.79
CA VAL A 49 7.40 23.72 6.22
C VAL A 49 8.30 24.91 6.54
N ASP A 50 8.15 25.43 7.74
CA ASP A 50 9.18 26.24 8.38
C ASP A 50 9.96 25.35 9.35
N LEU A 51 11.29 25.37 9.26
CA LEU A 51 12.19 24.55 10.08
C LEU A 51 12.75 25.39 11.22
N TYR A 52 12.71 24.84 12.43
CA TYR A 52 13.19 25.47 13.64
C TYR A 52 14.16 24.54 14.38
N ASP A 53 15.09 25.14 15.10
CA ASP A 53 15.89 24.45 16.10
C ASP A 53 15.09 24.37 17.41
N ILE A 54 14.93 23.14 17.93
CA ILE A 54 14.05 22.88 19.07
C ILE A 54 14.64 23.36 20.40
N GLU A 55 15.95 23.56 20.50
CA GLU A 55 16.58 24.01 21.74
C GLU A 55 16.61 25.53 21.84
N SER A 56 17.03 26.20 20.77
CA SER A 56 17.17 27.65 20.74
C SER A 56 15.89 28.38 20.36
N GLY A 57 14.93 27.70 19.73
CA GLY A 57 13.75 28.35 19.16
C GLY A 57 14.02 29.09 17.85
N ALA A 58 15.25 29.04 17.33
CA ALA A 58 15.67 29.79 16.15
C ALA A 58 15.06 29.21 14.87
N LEU A 59 14.62 30.09 13.99
CA LEU A 59 14.18 29.70 12.65
C LEU A 59 15.39 29.39 11.77
N LEU A 60 15.42 28.19 11.21
CA LEU A 60 16.49 27.72 10.33
C LEU A 60 16.18 27.97 8.85
N LYS A 61 14.95 27.67 8.42
CA LYS A 61 14.50 27.85 7.03
C LYS A 61 13.00 28.14 6.96
N LYS A 62 12.59 29.01 6.03
CA LYS A 62 11.18 29.31 5.73
C LYS A 62 10.74 28.65 4.44
N ASN A 63 9.50 28.19 4.36
CA ASN A 63 8.87 27.61 3.15
C ASN A 63 9.71 26.51 2.48
N GLU A 64 10.43 25.72 3.28
CA GLU A 64 11.22 24.59 2.76
C GLU A 64 10.27 23.52 2.24
N ARG A 65 10.58 22.96 1.07
CA ARG A 65 9.81 21.83 0.55
C ARG A 65 10.08 20.59 1.41
N LEU A 66 9.04 20.08 2.04
CA LEU A 66 9.13 18.84 2.79
C LEU A 66 9.05 17.66 1.83
N SER A 67 10.01 16.73 1.92
CA SER A 67 9.87 15.43 1.30
C SER A 67 8.78 14.65 2.02
N CYS A 68 7.89 13.95 1.32
CA CYS A 68 6.79 13.21 1.94
C CYS A 68 6.92 11.72 1.62
N PRO A 69 8.00 11.04 2.09
CA PRO A 69 8.11 9.59 1.95
C PRO A 69 6.94 8.89 2.64
N GLY A 70 6.79 7.59 2.35
CA GLY A 70 5.71 6.75 2.87
C GLY A 70 5.60 6.74 4.41
N THR A 71 4.68 5.92 4.91
CA THR A 71 4.32 5.87 6.34
C THR A 71 5.53 5.74 7.28
N SER A 72 5.42 6.37 8.47
CA SER A 72 6.34 6.21 9.62
C SER A 72 7.66 6.99 9.56
N GLN A 73 7.80 7.93 8.64
CA GLN A 73 8.98 8.81 8.57
C GLN A 73 8.87 10.06 9.45
N TYR A 74 7.65 10.45 9.82
CA TYR A 74 7.38 11.62 10.64
C TYR A 74 6.60 11.24 11.89
N SER A 75 6.89 11.95 12.97
CA SER A 75 6.10 11.94 14.20
C SER A 75 5.54 13.34 14.40
N GLN A 76 4.22 13.43 14.57
CA GLN A 76 3.59 14.67 15.05
C GLN A 76 4.01 14.89 16.50
N VAL A 77 4.35 16.13 16.84
CA VAL A 77 4.77 16.52 18.19
C VAL A 77 3.87 17.63 18.69
N ASP A 78 3.52 17.55 19.97
CA ASP A 78 2.97 18.69 20.69
C ASP A 78 4.13 19.51 21.23
N ILE A 79 4.17 20.78 20.86
CA ILE A 79 5.19 21.72 21.31
C ILE A 79 4.56 22.93 22.01
N SER A 80 3.38 22.75 22.60
CA SER A 80 2.67 23.77 23.38
C SER A 80 3.51 24.42 24.50
N THR A 81 4.49 23.69 25.03
CA THR A 81 5.42 24.16 26.07
C THR A 81 6.72 24.76 25.52
N TRP A 82 6.96 24.65 24.21
CA TRP A 82 8.13 25.20 23.54
C TRP A 82 7.86 26.64 23.10
N SER A 83 8.88 27.49 23.23
CA SER A 83 8.79 28.91 22.85
C SER A 83 9.80 29.21 21.75
N PRO A 84 9.36 29.83 20.63
CA PRO A 84 10.26 30.25 19.57
C PRO A 84 11.07 31.48 20.01
N ALA A 85 12.25 31.66 19.43
CA ALA A 85 13.09 32.83 19.68
C ALA A 85 12.48 34.12 19.11
N GLU A 86 11.73 33.98 18.02
CA GLU A 86 11.00 35.06 17.36
C GLU A 86 9.52 34.71 17.27
N ALA A 87 8.64 35.72 17.17
CA ALA A 87 7.22 35.49 16.99
C ALA A 87 6.95 34.65 15.72
N LEU A 88 6.16 33.59 15.88
CA LEU A 88 5.75 32.75 14.76
C LEU A 88 4.97 33.59 13.74
N ARG A 89 5.26 33.40 12.46
CA ARG A 89 4.43 34.00 11.42
C ARG A 89 3.01 33.46 11.46
N THR A 90 2.08 34.28 11.02
CA THR A 90 0.72 33.85 10.73
C THR A 90 0.73 32.89 9.55
N VAL A 91 0.08 31.74 9.72
CA VAL A 91 -0.10 30.73 8.67
C VAL A 91 -1.51 30.90 8.12
N THR A 92 -1.63 30.87 6.79
CA THR A 92 -2.94 30.88 6.14
C THR A 92 -3.56 29.50 6.26
N SER A 93 -4.77 29.44 6.82
CA SER A 93 -5.57 28.22 6.88
C SER A 93 -5.75 27.64 5.47
N THR A 94 -5.44 26.36 5.31
CA THR A 94 -5.58 25.60 4.07
C THR A 94 -6.19 24.25 4.42
N PRO A 95 -7.49 24.19 4.75
CA PRO A 95 -8.13 22.96 5.19
C PRO A 95 -8.32 21.97 4.03
N PRO A 96 -8.36 20.65 4.30
CA PRO A 96 -8.64 19.66 3.27
C PRO A 96 -10.01 19.91 2.64
N ASP A 97 -10.14 19.71 1.32
CA ASP A 97 -11.43 19.83 0.62
C ASP A 97 -12.52 18.98 1.32
N PRO A 98 -13.65 19.57 1.73
CA PRO A 98 -14.75 18.83 2.35
C PRO A 98 -15.24 17.63 1.51
N ALA A 99 -15.19 17.73 0.18
CA ALA A 99 -15.57 16.63 -0.70
C ALA A 99 -14.52 15.50 -0.76
N PHE A 100 -13.29 15.76 -0.34
CA PHE A 100 -12.22 14.76 -0.28
C PHE A 100 -12.57 13.61 0.68
N ARG A 101 -13.13 13.91 1.86
CA ARG A 101 -13.56 12.88 2.83
C ARG A 101 -14.58 11.92 2.22
N LYS A 102 -15.53 12.43 1.45
CA LYS A 102 -16.52 11.61 0.74
C LYS A 102 -15.88 10.74 -0.35
N ARG A 103 -14.88 11.27 -1.07
CA ARG A 103 -14.09 10.51 -2.06
C ARG A 103 -13.32 9.36 -1.39
N MET A 104 -12.73 9.62 -0.23
CA MET A 104 -12.02 8.63 0.61
C MET A 104 -12.93 7.48 1.05
N GLU A 105 -14.07 7.78 1.65
CA GLU A 105 -15.03 6.75 2.11
C GLU A 105 -15.54 5.88 0.95
N ALA A 106 -15.80 6.50 -0.22
CA ALA A 106 -16.22 5.78 -1.40
C ALA A 106 -15.11 4.85 -1.94
N ALA A 107 -13.85 5.29 -1.90
CA ALA A 107 -12.70 4.48 -2.29
C ALA A 107 -12.51 3.28 -1.36
N ASP A 108 -12.58 3.46 -0.04
CA ASP A 108 -12.48 2.38 0.94
C ASP A 108 -13.59 1.34 0.77
N LYS A 109 -14.83 1.80 0.53
CA LYS A 109 -15.95 0.92 0.25
C LYS A 109 -15.71 0.07 -1.00
N ARG A 110 -15.20 0.68 -2.08
CA ARG A 110 -14.83 -0.02 -3.32
C ARG A 110 -13.69 -1.01 -3.09
N ALA A 111 -12.66 -0.63 -2.32
CA ALA A 111 -11.53 -1.50 -2.00
C ALA A 111 -11.98 -2.75 -1.23
N LYS A 112 -12.82 -2.58 -0.18
CA LYS A 112 -13.41 -3.69 0.59
C LYS A 112 -14.25 -4.62 -0.30
N GLN A 113 -15.08 -4.06 -1.18
CA GLN A 113 -15.87 -4.85 -2.13
C GLN A 113 -15.00 -5.65 -3.11
N ASN A 114 -13.94 -5.05 -3.64
CA ASN A 114 -13.01 -5.72 -4.54
C ASN A 114 -12.22 -6.84 -3.81
N ALA A 115 -11.79 -6.60 -2.58
CA ALA A 115 -11.13 -7.62 -1.76
C ALA A 115 -12.06 -8.80 -1.49
N ALA A 116 -13.31 -8.54 -1.11
CA ALA A 116 -14.32 -9.58 -0.90
C ALA A 116 -14.61 -10.38 -2.18
N ARG A 117 -14.72 -9.71 -3.34
CA ARG A 117 -14.89 -10.39 -4.64
C ARG A 117 -13.69 -11.26 -5.00
N LYS A 118 -12.46 -10.77 -4.76
CA LYS A 118 -11.24 -11.53 -5.02
C LYS A 118 -11.15 -12.76 -4.11
N GLN A 119 -11.50 -12.60 -2.83
CA GLN A 119 -11.56 -13.70 -1.87
C GLN A 119 -12.59 -14.74 -2.29
N LYS A 120 -13.81 -14.32 -2.62
CA LYS A 120 -14.86 -15.23 -3.11
C LYS A 120 -14.40 -16.01 -4.36
N ARG A 121 -13.78 -15.33 -5.33
CA ARG A 121 -13.23 -16.00 -6.53
C ARG A 121 -12.14 -17.02 -6.19
N ARG A 122 -11.31 -16.73 -5.18
CA ARG A 122 -10.29 -17.65 -4.71
C ARG A 122 -10.91 -18.88 -4.06
N GLU A 123 -11.87 -18.68 -3.16
CA GLU A 123 -12.62 -19.76 -2.51
C GLU A 123 -13.37 -20.63 -3.54
N GLU A 124 -14.03 -20.01 -4.52
CA GLU A 124 -14.68 -20.72 -5.63
C GLU A 124 -13.67 -21.54 -6.44
N SER A 125 -12.48 -20.99 -6.74
CA SER A 125 -11.43 -21.73 -7.45
C SER A 125 -10.83 -22.85 -6.61
N GLU A 126 -10.76 -22.66 -5.28
CA GLU A 126 -10.18 -23.63 -4.38
C GLU A 126 -11.14 -24.80 -4.11
N ALA A 127 -12.45 -24.55 -4.12
CA ALA A 127 -13.49 -25.57 -3.95
C ALA A 127 -13.66 -26.50 -5.17
N LYS A 128 -13.09 -26.16 -6.33
CA LYS A 128 -13.16 -27.01 -7.51
C LYS A 128 -12.46 -28.35 -7.26
N PRO A 129 -13.07 -29.50 -7.63
CA PRO A 129 -12.44 -30.81 -7.48
C PRO A 129 -11.12 -30.91 -8.26
N ARG A 130 -10.10 -31.53 -7.65
CA ARG A 130 -8.73 -31.61 -8.19
C ARG A 130 -8.28 -33.06 -8.34
N TYR A 131 -7.46 -33.33 -9.36
CA TYR A 131 -6.65 -34.55 -9.43
C TYR A 131 -5.20 -34.21 -9.16
N TYR A 132 -4.61 -34.94 -8.21
CA TYR A 132 -3.21 -34.81 -7.84
C TYR A 132 -2.35 -35.81 -8.60
N PHE A 133 -1.11 -35.45 -8.93
CA PHE A 133 -0.16 -36.35 -9.59
C PHE A 133 1.27 -36.03 -9.16
N ALA A 134 2.13 -37.06 -9.22
CA ALA A 134 3.56 -36.90 -9.01
C ALA A 134 4.23 -36.43 -10.32
N SER A 135 5.17 -35.49 -10.22
CA SER A 135 5.97 -35.07 -11.37
C SER A 135 6.89 -36.19 -11.83
N ASN A 136 7.03 -36.35 -13.15
CA ASN A 136 8.07 -37.19 -13.75
C ASN A 136 9.09 -36.34 -14.53
N PRO A 137 10.25 -36.88 -14.92
CA PRO A 137 11.30 -36.12 -15.61
C PRO A 137 10.83 -35.50 -16.93
N ARG A 138 9.93 -36.18 -17.67
CA ARG A 138 9.40 -35.71 -18.95
C ARG A 138 8.52 -34.47 -18.76
N PHE A 139 7.60 -34.53 -17.81
CA PHE A 139 6.75 -33.40 -17.41
C PHE A 139 7.57 -32.20 -16.95
N LEU A 140 8.59 -32.40 -16.11
CA LEU A 140 9.42 -31.28 -15.64
C LEU A 140 10.16 -30.57 -16.77
N ASN A 141 10.54 -31.29 -17.83
CA ASN A 141 11.22 -30.74 -19.01
C ASN A 141 10.26 -30.09 -20.01
N GLU A 142 9.02 -30.56 -20.11
CA GLU A 142 8.04 -30.13 -21.12
C GLU A 142 7.02 -29.10 -20.58
N LYS A 143 6.79 -29.03 -19.26
CA LYS A 143 5.77 -28.17 -18.63
C LYS A 143 5.86 -26.71 -19.08
N ASP A 144 7.08 -26.18 -19.21
CA ASP A 144 7.31 -24.77 -19.51
C ASP A 144 6.95 -24.39 -20.95
N LYS A 145 6.91 -25.39 -21.85
CA LYS A 145 6.45 -25.23 -23.24
C LYS A 145 4.93 -25.32 -23.35
N LEU A 146 4.29 -26.00 -22.40
CA LEU A 146 2.86 -26.30 -22.44
C LEU A 146 2.03 -25.28 -21.65
N PHE A 147 2.61 -24.54 -20.70
CA PHE A 147 1.88 -23.49 -19.97
C PHE A 147 1.25 -22.47 -20.94
N GLY A 148 -0.08 -22.44 -20.99
CA GLY A 148 -0.87 -21.64 -21.93
C GLY A 148 -2.37 -21.85 -21.75
N GLU A 149 -3.17 -21.41 -22.74
CA GLU A 149 -4.65 -21.44 -22.67
C GLU A 149 -5.25 -22.84 -22.46
N ASN A 150 -4.55 -23.92 -22.85
CA ASN A 150 -5.10 -25.29 -22.86
C ASN A 150 -4.39 -26.27 -21.91
N PHE A 151 -3.53 -25.78 -21.02
CA PHE A 151 -2.80 -26.64 -20.08
C PHE A 151 -2.70 -25.98 -18.70
N TYR A 152 -3.52 -26.45 -17.76
CA TYR A 152 -3.61 -25.89 -16.42
C TYR A 152 -3.13 -26.87 -15.34
N VAL A 153 -1.91 -26.64 -14.87
CA VAL A 153 -1.35 -27.34 -13.70
C VAL A 153 -0.83 -26.36 -12.66
N ARG A 154 -0.90 -26.76 -11.39
CA ARG A 154 -0.44 -25.98 -10.24
C ARG A 154 0.28 -26.89 -9.26
N TRP A 155 1.25 -26.32 -8.56
CA TRP A 155 1.96 -26.99 -7.48
C TRP A 155 1.24 -26.77 -6.15
N ASP A 156 1.05 -27.83 -5.37
CA ASP A 156 0.55 -27.79 -4.00
C ASP A 156 1.75 -28.01 -3.05
N PRO A 157 2.23 -26.96 -2.36
CA PRO A 157 3.40 -27.05 -1.50
C PRO A 157 3.17 -27.92 -0.26
N ASP A 158 1.93 -28.03 0.22
CA ASP A 158 1.60 -28.78 1.42
C ASP A 158 1.62 -30.29 1.14
N LYS A 159 1.03 -30.71 0.02
CA LYS A 159 1.04 -32.10 -0.42
C LYS A 159 2.31 -32.51 -1.17
N LYS A 160 3.12 -31.53 -1.59
CA LYS A 160 4.28 -31.73 -2.48
C LYS A 160 3.92 -32.48 -3.77
N LEU A 161 2.78 -32.14 -4.35
CA LEU A 161 2.26 -32.74 -5.57
C LEU A 161 1.77 -31.66 -6.53
N TRP A 162 1.74 -32.01 -7.81
CA TRP A 162 1.07 -31.19 -8.82
C TRP A 162 -0.41 -31.56 -8.88
N TRP A 163 -1.25 -30.62 -9.30
CA TRP A 163 -2.66 -30.88 -9.53
C TRP A 163 -3.18 -30.18 -10.77
N CYS A 164 -4.24 -30.76 -11.34
CA CYS A 164 -5.07 -30.18 -12.38
C CYS A 164 -6.56 -30.25 -11.96
N LEU A 165 -7.43 -29.53 -12.66
CA LEU A 165 -8.87 -29.56 -12.39
C LEU A 165 -9.47 -30.87 -12.90
N GLN A 166 -10.39 -31.48 -12.13
CA GLN A 166 -11.06 -32.72 -12.56
C GLN A 166 -11.95 -32.51 -13.81
N GLU A 167 -12.43 -31.28 -14.03
CA GLU A 167 -13.21 -30.90 -15.22
C GLU A 167 -12.35 -30.70 -16.48
N ASP A 168 -11.03 -30.55 -16.33
CA ASP A 168 -10.11 -30.29 -17.46
C ASP A 168 -9.57 -31.59 -18.06
N THR A 169 -10.38 -32.21 -18.91
CA THR A 169 -10.03 -33.47 -19.58
C THR A 169 -8.87 -33.33 -20.57
N ALA A 170 -8.65 -32.12 -21.14
CA ALA A 170 -7.57 -31.87 -22.09
C ALA A 170 -6.22 -31.92 -21.38
N THR A 171 -6.07 -31.18 -20.27
CA THR A 171 -4.87 -31.24 -19.43
C THR A 171 -4.65 -32.67 -18.90
N GLN A 172 -5.71 -33.37 -18.50
CA GLN A 172 -5.59 -34.75 -18.04
C GLN A 172 -5.06 -35.70 -19.12
N ALA A 173 -5.52 -35.55 -20.37
CA ALA A 173 -5.03 -36.36 -21.48
C ALA A 173 -3.54 -36.10 -21.74
N SER A 174 -3.11 -34.83 -21.79
CA SER A 174 -1.70 -34.48 -21.96
C SER A 174 -0.81 -34.99 -20.83
N LEU A 175 -1.28 -34.94 -19.58
CA LEU A 175 -0.55 -35.50 -18.43
C LEU A 175 -0.41 -37.02 -18.51
N LYS A 176 -1.44 -37.74 -18.94
CA LYS A 176 -1.37 -39.19 -19.17
C LYS A 176 -0.41 -39.55 -20.31
N GLU A 177 -0.41 -38.79 -21.40
CA GLU A 177 0.52 -38.97 -22.52
C GLU A 177 1.99 -38.76 -22.12
N MET A 178 2.22 -37.82 -21.19
CA MET A 178 3.54 -37.61 -20.59
C MET A 178 3.91 -38.68 -19.55
N GLY A 179 3.02 -39.62 -19.23
CA GLY A 179 3.24 -40.69 -18.26
C GLY A 179 3.11 -40.23 -16.80
N CYS A 180 2.33 -39.18 -16.53
CA CYS A 180 1.98 -38.81 -15.15
C CYS A 180 0.81 -39.65 -14.66
N GLU A 181 0.97 -40.23 -13.46
CA GLU A 181 -0.09 -41.03 -12.81
C GLU A 181 -0.86 -40.17 -11.82
N PHE A 182 -2.19 -40.15 -11.97
CA PHE A 182 -3.08 -39.45 -11.05
C PHE A 182 -3.31 -40.30 -9.80
N GLN A 183 -3.24 -39.64 -8.65
CA GLN A 183 -3.59 -40.21 -7.36
C GLN A 183 -5.10 -40.01 -7.12
N SER A 184 -5.76 -41.10 -6.72
CA SER A 184 -7.15 -41.14 -6.28
C SER A 184 -7.34 -40.44 -4.94
#